data_AF-A0A521TPE3-F1
#
_entry.id   AF-A0A521TPE3-F1
#
_cell.length_a   1.000
_cell.length_b   1.000
_cell.length_c   1.000
_cell.angle_alpha   90.00
_cell.angle_beta   90.00
_cell.angle_gamma   90.00
#
_symmetry.space_group_name_H-M   'P 1'
#
loop_
_entity.id
_entity.type
_entity.pdbx_description
1 polymer ?
#
loop_
_entity_poly.entity_id
_entity_poly.type
_entity_poly.pdbx_seq_one_letter_code
_entity_poly.pdbx_strand_id
1 'polypeptide(L)'
;MTSREREIGAAVWDDDQIFFDAPDESIATRLWAEIAIQLLGEDAEATVSVDCDDPDTESRLRVAGFKVAEIEPEETVEVLDSVTVENEGRLRDLLDPVLRLRPDGPLGALAIAGAAGVDFDAGAGIDVWGPGALAAARAAAASLGIAIRERAPDSDDDP
;
A
#
# COMPACT_ATOMS: atom_id res chain seq x y z
N MET A 1 -7.74 12.62 28.80
CA MET A 1 -6.57 12.40 27.93
C MET A 1 -7.01 12.67 26.52
N THR A 2 -6.59 13.80 25.95
CA THR A 2 -6.81 14.13 24.55
C THR A 2 -6.08 13.09 23.70
N SER A 3 -6.79 12.36 22.84
CA SER A 3 -6.16 11.58 21.78
C SER A 3 -5.17 12.50 21.07
N ARG A 4 -3.88 12.16 21.09
CA ARG A 4 -2.94 12.80 20.16
C ARG A 4 -3.46 12.45 18.77
N GLU A 5 -3.81 13.44 17.97
CA GLU A 5 -3.94 13.25 16.52
C GLU A 5 -2.66 12.54 16.06
N ARG A 6 -2.83 11.43 15.34
CA ARG A 6 -1.69 10.74 14.73
C ARG A 6 -1.27 11.59 13.55
N GLU A 7 -0.04 12.09 13.56
CA GLU A 7 0.50 12.90 12.48
C GLU A 7 1.49 12.05 11.67
N ILE A 8 1.42 12.11 10.35
CA ILE A 8 2.36 11.46 9.41
C ILE A 8 2.93 12.54 8.49
N GLY A 9 4.24 12.52 8.25
CA GLY A 9 4.88 13.40 7.29
C GLY A 9 4.69 12.89 5.87
N ALA A 10 4.51 13.81 4.92
CA ALA A 10 4.40 13.46 3.51
C ALA A 10 5.15 14.46 2.62
N ALA A 11 5.96 13.94 1.71
CA ALA A 11 6.57 14.70 0.62
C ALA A 11 5.57 14.80 -0.53
N VAL A 12 5.31 16.03 -1.00
CA VAL A 12 4.34 16.29 -2.07
C VAL A 12 5.06 16.96 -3.24
N TRP A 13 5.15 16.26 -4.37
CA TRP A 13 5.71 16.83 -5.60
C TRP A 13 4.68 17.69 -6.31
N ASP A 14 3.47 17.17 -6.48
CA ASP A 14 2.31 17.86 -7.03
C ASP A 14 0.99 17.18 -6.62
N ASP A 15 -0.11 17.48 -7.32
CA ASP A 15 -1.43 16.90 -7.04
C ASP A 15 -1.51 15.40 -7.37
N ASP A 16 -0.58 14.88 -8.16
CA ASP A 16 -0.57 13.54 -8.72
C ASP A 16 0.55 12.66 -8.16
N GLN A 17 1.39 13.16 -7.25
CA GLN A 17 2.47 12.38 -6.62
C GLN A 17 2.74 12.80 -5.17
N ILE A 18 2.58 11.85 -4.25
CA ILE A 18 2.79 12.02 -2.81
C ILE A 18 3.41 10.77 -2.19
N PHE A 19 4.43 10.98 -1.37
CA PHE A 19 5.10 9.94 -0.59
C PHE A 19 4.91 10.19 0.90
N PHE A 20 4.47 9.18 1.64
CA PHE A 20 4.35 9.23 3.10
C PHE A 20 5.57 8.60 3.77
N ASP A 21 6.13 9.30 4.76
CA ASP A 21 7.14 8.73 5.66
C ASP A 21 6.58 7.44 6.29
N ALA A 22 7.40 6.37 6.36
CA ALA A 22 6.99 5.04 6.83
C ALA A 22 6.16 5.07 8.13
N PRO A 23 4.83 4.85 8.06
CA PRO A 23 4.00 4.79 9.25
C PRO A 23 4.16 3.45 9.96
N ASP A 24 3.67 3.35 11.20
CA ASP A 24 3.49 2.04 11.85
C ASP A 24 2.70 1.11 10.92
N GLU A 25 3.14 -0.14 10.70
CA GLU A 25 2.55 -1.07 9.72
C GLU A 25 1.02 -1.18 9.81
N SER A 26 0.47 -1.26 11.02
CA SER A 26 -0.99 -1.35 11.23
C SER A 26 -1.76 -0.11 10.77
N ILE A 27 -1.11 1.05 10.72
CA ILE A 27 -1.63 2.30 10.17
C ILE A 27 -1.35 2.31 8.67
N ALA A 28 -0.17 1.88 8.25
CA ALA A 28 0.25 1.90 6.87
C ALA A 28 -0.67 1.08 5.97
N THR A 29 -0.97 -0.18 6.32
CA THR A 29 -1.88 -1.04 5.54
C THR A 29 -3.29 -0.45 5.46
N ARG A 30 -3.77 0.19 6.53
CA ARG A 30 -5.11 0.82 6.54
C ARG A 30 -5.15 2.09 5.71
N LEU A 31 -4.10 2.92 5.82
CA LEU A 31 -3.96 4.15 5.07
C LEU A 31 -3.82 3.82 3.58
N TRP A 32 -2.94 2.89 3.20
CA TRP A 32 -2.80 2.36 1.84
C TRP A 32 -4.15 1.91 1.26
N ALA A 33 -4.89 1.05 1.98
CA ALA A 33 -6.19 0.56 1.52
C ALA A 33 -7.23 1.67 1.35
N GLU A 34 -7.27 2.61 2.28
CA GLU A 34 -8.20 3.74 2.21
C GLU A 34 -7.83 4.69 1.07
N ILE A 35 -6.54 4.98 0.85
CA ILE A 35 -6.07 5.79 -0.28
C ILE A 35 -6.49 5.13 -1.58
N ALA A 36 -6.29 3.82 -1.72
CA ALA A 36 -6.71 3.06 -2.89
C ALA A 36 -8.21 3.19 -3.17
N ILE A 37 -9.05 3.09 -2.12
CA ILE A 37 -10.50 3.27 -2.23
C ILE A 37 -10.85 4.70 -2.67
N GLN A 38 -10.18 5.72 -2.11
CA GLN A 38 -10.44 7.12 -2.47
C GLN A 38 -9.96 7.44 -3.90
N LEU A 39 -8.85 6.84 -4.33
CA LEU A 39 -8.21 7.10 -5.62
C LEU A 39 -8.90 6.35 -6.78
N LEU A 40 -9.19 5.07 -6.58
CA LEU A 40 -9.71 4.18 -7.63
C LEU A 40 -11.23 3.97 -7.54
N GLY A 41 -11.79 4.06 -6.33
CA GLY A 41 -13.17 3.72 -6.03
C GLY A 41 -13.33 2.27 -5.55
N GLU A 42 -14.23 2.06 -4.58
CA GLU A 42 -14.42 0.75 -3.92
C GLU A 42 -14.79 -0.41 -4.86
N ASP A 43 -15.45 -0.09 -5.98
CA ASP A 43 -15.95 -1.03 -6.98
C ASP A 43 -15.06 -1.15 -8.22
N ALA A 44 -13.89 -0.48 -8.22
CA ALA A 44 -12.95 -0.57 -9.32
C ALA A 44 -12.41 -1.99 -9.47
N GLU A 45 -12.24 -2.44 -10.71
CA GLU A 45 -11.43 -3.61 -11.02
C GLU A 45 -9.95 -3.22 -10.85
N ALA A 46 -9.21 -4.02 -10.08
CA ALA A 46 -7.83 -3.78 -9.74
C ALA A 46 -7.07 -5.10 -9.64
N THR A 47 -5.74 -5.01 -9.72
CA THR A 47 -4.83 -6.09 -9.31
C THR A 47 -4.18 -5.67 -8.01
N VAL A 48 -4.29 -6.50 -6.98
CA VAL A 48 -3.57 -6.30 -5.71
C VAL A 48 -2.44 -7.31 -5.65
N SER A 49 -1.22 -6.81 -5.51
CA SER A 49 -0.01 -7.63 -5.33
C SER A 49 0.54 -7.42 -3.91
N VAL A 50 0.98 -8.52 -3.30
CA VAL A 50 1.52 -8.55 -1.94
C VAL A 50 2.84 -9.31 -1.95
N ASP A 51 3.92 -8.66 -1.55
CA ASP A 51 5.18 -9.35 -1.28
C ASP A 51 5.19 -9.94 0.14
N CYS A 52 5.41 -11.25 0.22
CA CYS A 52 5.29 -12.03 1.43
C CYS A 52 6.67 -12.53 1.89
N ASP A 53 7.18 -11.98 2.98
CA ASP A 53 8.47 -12.39 3.59
C ASP A 53 8.31 -13.62 4.50
N ASP A 54 7.08 -14.11 4.68
CA ASP A 54 6.78 -15.26 5.53
C ASP A 54 5.78 -16.24 4.89
N PRO A 55 5.98 -17.57 5.06
CA PRO A 55 5.10 -18.58 4.47
C PRO A 55 3.67 -18.62 5.01
N ASP A 56 3.40 -18.08 6.21
CA ASP A 56 2.05 -18.09 6.81
C ASP A 56 1.17 -17.01 6.16
N THR A 57 1.72 -15.81 5.93
CA THR A 57 1.07 -14.75 5.15
C THR A 57 0.81 -15.21 3.72
N GLU A 58 1.80 -15.80 3.03
CA GLU A 58 1.62 -16.39 1.69
C GLU A 58 0.46 -17.40 1.69
N SER A 59 0.47 -18.36 2.63
CA SER A 59 -0.53 -19.42 2.71
C SER A 59 -1.94 -18.87 2.92
N ARG A 60 -2.10 -17.87 3.79
CA ARG A 60 -3.40 -17.23 4.07
C ARG A 60 -3.93 -16.50 2.83
N LEU A 61 -3.07 -15.77 2.12
CA LEU A 61 -3.45 -15.07 0.89
C LEU A 61 -3.82 -16.04 -0.24
N ARG A 62 -3.11 -17.16 -0.36
CA ARG A 62 -3.45 -18.22 -1.33
C ARG A 62 -4.81 -18.86 -1.06
N VAL A 63 -5.17 -19.05 0.22
CA VAL A 63 -6.53 -19.50 0.61
C VAL A 63 -7.59 -18.45 0.25
N ALA A 64 -7.24 -17.17 0.30
CA ALA A 64 -8.11 -16.07 -0.11
C ALA A 64 -8.21 -15.89 -1.64
N GLY A 65 -7.47 -16.68 -2.42
CA GLY A 65 -7.56 -16.69 -3.89
C GLY A 65 -6.39 -15.99 -4.60
N PHE A 66 -5.42 -15.44 -3.87
CA PHE A 66 -4.19 -14.91 -4.46
C PHE A 66 -3.34 -16.04 -5.04
N LYS A 67 -2.63 -15.74 -6.12
CA LYS A 67 -1.75 -16.67 -6.83
C LYS A 67 -0.35 -16.11 -6.84
N VAL A 68 0.66 -16.98 -6.86
CA VAL A 68 2.04 -16.53 -7.05
C VAL A 68 2.11 -15.82 -8.40
N ALA A 69 2.64 -14.59 -8.40
CA ALA A 69 2.80 -13.81 -9.62
C ALA A 69 3.74 -14.54 -10.60
N GLU A 70 3.48 -14.42 -11.91
CA GLU A 70 4.39 -14.99 -12.91
C GLU A 70 5.69 -14.19 -12.95
N ILE A 71 6.75 -14.72 -12.34
CA ILE A 71 8.10 -14.14 -12.43
C ILE A 71 8.62 -14.37 -13.86
N GLU A 72 8.92 -13.30 -14.60
CA GLU A 72 9.60 -13.44 -15.88
C GLU A 72 10.98 -14.11 -15.66
N PRO A 73 11.35 -15.12 -16.47
CA PRO A 73 12.51 -15.97 -16.19
C PRO A 73 13.87 -15.23 -16.16
N GLU A 74 13.93 -13.95 -16.51
CA GLU A 74 15.14 -13.13 -16.44
C GLU A 74 15.47 -12.62 -15.03
N GLU A 75 14.54 -12.70 -14.06
CA GLU A 75 14.74 -12.32 -12.65
C GLU A 75 15.15 -13.50 -11.73
N THR A 76 15.54 -14.63 -12.31
CA THR A 76 15.95 -15.81 -11.52
C THR A 76 17.40 -15.72 -11.00
N VAL A 77 17.71 -14.68 -10.21
CA VAL A 77 18.94 -14.63 -9.41
C VAL A 77 18.67 -13.97 -8.06
N GLU A 78 18.07 -14.73 -7.14
CA GLU A 78 18.54 -14.96 -5.77
C GLU A 78 17.47 -15.83 -5.10
N VAL A 79 17.84 -16.53 -4.02
CA VAL A 79 16.85 -17.20 -3.19
C VAL A 79 16.02 -16.06 -2.58
N LEU A 80 14.89 -15.71 -3.20
CA LEU A 80 14.03 -14.65 -2.69
C LEU A 80 13.57 -15.10 -1.31
N ASP A 81 13.98 -14.37 -0.28
CA ASP A 81 13.43 -14.52 1.08
C ASP A 81 11.94 -14.07 1.12
N SER A 82 11.41 -13.56 0.00
CA SER A 82 10.02 -13.16 -0.20
C SER A 82 9.35 -13.82 -1.42
N VAL A 83 8.03 -13.92 -1.41
CA VAL A 83 7.19 -14.41 -2.52
C VAL A 83 6.09 -13.40 -2.81
N THR A 84 6.05 -12.91 -4.05
CA THR A 84 4.95 -12.05 -4.49
C THR A 84 3.73 -12.87 -4.90
N VAL A 85 2.58 -12.52 -4.32
CA VAL A 85 1.27 -13.08 -4.68
C VAL A 85 0.32 -11.98 -5.14
N GLU A 86 -0.49 -12.26 -6.15
CA GLU A 86 -1.41 -11.29 -6.76
C GLU A 86 -2.82 -11.87 -6.96
N ASN A 87 -3.80 -10.98 -7.00
CA ASN A 87 -5.17 -11.33 -7.38
C ASN A 87 -5.84 -10.16 -8.09
N GLU A 88 -6.75 -10.48 -9.00
CA GLU A 88 -7.49 -9.51 -9.81
C GLU A 88 -8.98 -9.57 -9.50
N GLY A 89 -9.63 -8.41 -9.44
CA GLY A 89 -11.06 -8.31 -9.19
C GLY A 89 -11.45 -6.97 -8.59
N ARG A 90 -12.64 -6.93 -7.98
CA ARG A 90 -13.17 -5.74 -7.32
C ARG A 90 -12.30 -5.38 -6.11
N LEU A 91 -11.81 -4.14 -6.07
CA LEU A 91 -10.89 -3.63 -5.07
C LEU A 91 -11.34 -3.95 -3.63
N ARG A 92 -12.60 -3.66 -3.30
CA ARG A 92 -13.13 -3.94 -1.95
C ARG A 92 -13.04 -5.41 -1.55
N ASP A 93 -13.24 -6.33 -2.49
CA ASP A 93 -13.19 -7.77 -2.25
C ASP A 93 -11.73 -8.25 -2.10
N LEU A 94 -10.77 -7.58 -2.77
CA LEU A 94 -9.34 -7.85 -2.66
C LEU A 94 -8.72 -7.30 -1.36
N LEU A 95 -9.20 -6.16 -0.86
CA LEU A 95 -8.67 -5.52 0.35
C LEU A 95 -9.07 -6.25 1.65
N ASP A 96 -10.26 -6.86 1.70
CA ASP A 96 -10.77 -7.55 2.90
C ASP A 96 -9.83 -8.66 3.45
N PRO A 97 -9.27 -9.58 2.63
CA PRO A 97 -8.31 -10.56 3.13
C PRO A 97 -6.99 -9.92 3.61
N VAL A 98 -6.48 -8.90 2.90
CA VAL A 98 -5.23 -8.20 3.26
C VAL A 98 -5.39 -7.47 4.60
N LEU A 99 -6.48 -6.72 4.79
CA LEU A 99 -6.77 -5.98 6.03
C LEU A 99 -7.03 -6.88 7.24
N ARG A 100 -7.36 -8.16 7.02
CA ARG A 100 -7.54 -9.17 8.08
C ARG A 100 -6.25 -9.86 8.47
N LEU A 101 -5.18 -9.74 7.67
CA LEU A 101 -3.87 -10.18 8.08
C LEU A 101 -3.50 -9.39 9.34
N ARG A 102 -3.25 -10.12 10.43
CA ARG A 102 -2.47 -9.55 11.52
C ARG A 102 -1.03 -9.72 11.09
N PRO A 103 -0.27 -8.64 10.85
CA PRO A 103 1.15 -8.81 10.61
C PRO A 103 1.75 -9.40 11.89
N ASP A 104 2.09 -10.69 11.84
CA ASP A 104 3.03 -11.29 12.78
C ASP A 104 4.49 -11.01 12.31
N GLY A 105 4.64 -10.42 11.10
CA GLY A 105 5.83 -9.84 10.48
C GLY A 105 5.44 -8.76 9.43
N PRO A 106 6.40 -7.98 8.88
CA PRO A 106 6.14 -6.90 7.93
C PRO A 106 5.51 -7.42 6.63
N LEU A 107 4.59 -6.65 6.05
CA LEU A 107 4.14 -6.85 4.66
C LEU A 107 5.16 -6.15 3.75
N GLY A 108 5.89 -6.89 2.91
CA GLY A 108 7.02 -6.37 2.14
C GLY A 108 6.62 -5.21 1.24
N ALA A 109 5.79 -5.49 0.23
CA ALA A 109 5.22 -4.48 -0.66
C ALA A 109 3.74 -4.77 -0.95
N LEU A 110 2.90 -3.74 -0.92
CA LEU A 110 1.50 -3.79 -1.34
C LEU A 110 1.35 -2.88 -2.55
N ALA A 111 1.05 -3.45 -3.70
CA ALA A 111 0.91 -2.67 -4.93
C ALA A 111 -0.49 -2.80 -5.51
N ILE A 112 -0.98 -1.69 -6.08
CA ILE A 112 -2.19 -1.69 -6.90
C ILE A 112 -1.84 -1.12 -8.27
N ALA A 113 -1.57 -2.03 -9.22
CA ALA A 113 -1.08 -1.64 -10.53
C ALA A 113 -2.21 -1.25 -11.51
N GLY A 114 -2.03 -0.10 -12.17
CA GLY A 114 -2.93 0.52 -13.15
C GLY A 114 -2.35 1.82 -13.74
N ALA A 115 -3.19 2.70 -14.32
CA ALA A 115 -2.76 4.05 -14.76
C ALA A 115 -2.57 5.07 -13.61
N ALA A 116 -2.96 4.66 -12.40
CA ALA A 116 -2.78 5.30 -11.10
C ALA A 116 -2.60 4.17 -10.08
N GLY A 117 -1.90 4.43 -8.99
CA GLY A 117 -1.52 3.38 -8.05
C GLY A 117 -1.22 3.90 -6.66
N VAL A 118 -1.18 2.95 -5.73
CA VAL A 118 -0.79 3.16 -4.35
C VAL A 118 0.10 2.00 -3.99
N ASP A 119 1.37 2.28 -3.76
CA ASP A 119 2.33 1.29 -3.28
C ASP A 119 2.68 1.57 -1.83
N PHE A 120 2.77 0.52 -1.05
CA PHE A 120 3.30 0.59 0.30
C PHE A 120 4.44 -0.40 0.42
N ASP A 121 5.62 0.07 0.83
CA ASP A 121 6.74 -0.78 1.21
C ASP A 121 7.04 -0.57 2.70
N ALA A 122 7.07 -1.68 3.44
CA ALA A 122 7.38 -1.69 4.87
C ALA A 122 8.85 -1.31 5.14
N GLY A 123 9.05 -0.02 5.40
CA GLY A 123 10.36 0.55 5.72
C GLY A 123 10.75 1.66 4.76
N ALA A 124 10.18 1.69 3.55
CA ALA A 124 10.32 2.80 2.62
C ALA A 124 9.23 3.86 2.86
N GLY A 125 7.95 3.49 2.83
CA GLY A 125 6.86 4.48 2.89
C GLY A 125 5.61 4.04 2.13
N ILE A 126 4.65 4.96 2.00
CA ILE A 126 3.53 4.79 1.07
C ILE A 126 3.74 5.76 -0.07
N ASP A 127 3.95 5.24 -1.27
CA ASP A 127 3.96 6.02 -2.50
C ASP A 127 2.57 5.99 -3.15
N VAL A 128 2.14 7.14 -3.65
CA VAL A 128 0.82 7.33 -4.24
C VAL A 128 0.99 8.19 -5.48
N TRP A 129 0.54 7.66 -6.62
CA TRP A 129 0.64 8.37 -7.88
C TRP A 129 -0.62 8.28 -8.75
N GLY A 130 -0.77 9.28 -9.59
CA GLY A 130 -1.82 9.41 -10.58
C GLY A 130 -2.83 10.52 -10.24
N PRO A 131 -3.77 10.78 -11.17
CA PRO A 131 -4.67 11.92 -11.08
C PRO A 131 -5.42 12.01 -9.74
N GLY A 132 -5.14 13.06 -8.97
CA GLY A 132 -5.81 13.32 -7.69
C GLY A 132 -5.26 12.55 -6.49
N ALA A 133 -4.03 12.01 -6.58
CA ALA A 133 -3.32 11.34 -5.49
C ALA A 133 -3.35 12.15 -4.18
N LEU A 134 -3.02 13.45 -4.22
CA LEU A 134 -3.01 14.30 -3.02
C LEU A 134 -4.41 14.46 -2.39
N ALA A 135 -5.45 14.54 -3.22
CA ALA A 135 -6.83 14.66 -2.73
C ALA A 135 -7.29 13.35 -2.09
N ALA A 136 -7.00 12.21 -2.71
CA ALA A 136 -7.30 10.88 -2.18
C ALA A 136 -6.55 10.64 -0.86
N ALA A 137 -5.27 10.97 -0.81
CA ALA A 137 -4.41 10.90 0.37
C ALA A 137 -4.98 11.68 1.57
N ARG A 138 -5.37 12.93 1.35
CA ARG A 138 -6.00 13.77 2.39
C ARG A 138 -7.35 13.23 2.85
N ALA A 139 -8.18 12.75 1.92
CA ALA A 139 -9.48 12.18 2.25
C ALA A 139 -9.34 10.90 3.10
N ALA A 140 -8.39 10.04 2.74
CA ALA A 140 -8.08 8.82 3.48
C ALA A 140 -7.52 9.10 4.87
N ALA A 141 -6.56 10.01 4.99
CA ALA A 141 -6.02 10.39 6.29
C ALA A 141 -7.12 10.99 7.18
N ALA A 142 -7.99 11.85 6.63
CA ALA A 142 -9.11 12.42 7.36
C ALA A 142 -10.12 11.36 7.84
N SER A 143 -10.45 10.35 7.03
CA SER A 143 -11.36 9.27 7.43
C SER A 143 -10.80 8.40 8.55
N LEU A 144 -9.47 8.28 8.62
CA LEU A 144 -8.72 7.57 9.66
C LEU A 144 -8.36 8.44 10.88
N GLY A 145 -8.66 9.74 10.87
CA GLY A 145 -8.32 10.67 11.95
C GLY A 145 -6.80 10.92 12.06
N ILE A 146 -6.11 10.91 10.92
CA ILE A 146 -4.68 11.14 10.76
C ILE A 146 -4.47 12.55 10.20
N ALA A 147 -3.58 13.31 10.83
CA ALA A 147 -3.11 14.59 10.31
C ALA A 147 -1.93 14.36 9.34
N ILE A 148 -1.93 15.04 8.19
CA ILE A 148 -0.81 15.01 7.25
C ILE A 148 0.02 16.28 7.45
N ARG A 149 1.32 16.12 7.70
CA ARG A 149 2.29 17.20 7.72
C ARG A 149 3.04 17.23 6.38
N GLU A 150 2.49 18.01 5.46
CA GLU A 150 3.03 18.16 4.11
C GLU A 150 4.36 18.92 4.11
N ARG A 151 5.32 18.44 3.31
CA ARG A 151 6.61 19.10 3.05
C ARG A 151 6.95 19.01 1.56
N ALA A 152 7.83 19.89 1.13
CA ALA A 152 8.46 19.74 -0.18
C ALA A 152 9.37 18.50 -0.16
N PRO A 153 9.50 17.78 -1.29
CA PRO A 153 10.39 16.65 -1.42
C PRO A 153 11.85 17.08 -1.28
N ASP A 154 12.67 16.22 -0.70
CA ASP A 154 14.11 16.36 -0.61
C ASP A 154 14.84 15.21 -1.34
N SER A 155 16.17 15.18 -1.28
CA SER A 155 16.98 14.23 -2.04
C SER A 155 16.90 12.79 -1.54
N ASP A 156 16.34 12.57 -0.35
CA ASP A 156 16.26 11.26 0.29
C ASP A 156 14.85 10.64 0.12
N ASP A 157 13.90 11.39 -0.45
CA ASP A 157 12.57 10.88 -0.81
C ASP A 157 12.64 10.17 -2.17
N ASP A 158 12.30 8.88 -2.20
CA ASP A 158 12.09 8.16 -3.46
C ASP A 158 10.67 8.44 -3.97
N PRO A 159 10.51 8.92 -5.22
CA PRO A 159 9.22 9.13 -5.86
C PRO A 159 8.62 7.87 -6.46
#